data_AF-Q0RIT4-F1
#
_entry.id   AF-Q0RIT4-F1
#
_cell.length_a   1.000
_cell.length_b   1.000
_cell.length_c   1.000
_cell.angle_alpha   90.00
_cell.angle_beta   90.00
_cell.angle_gamma   90.00
#
_symmetry.space_group_name_H-M   'P 1'
#
loop_
_entity.id
_entity.type
_entity.pdbx_description
1 polymer ?
#
loop_
_entity_poly.entity_id
_entity_poly.type
_entity_poly.pdbx_seq_one_letter_code
_entity_poly.pdbx_strand_id
1 'polypeptide(L)'
;MSVDRFLAGNAVQADRTALHRPIGRRPGQGALNPAHAADGMLTIMNDANPRGAAVPEPEGTGGRAEYDFFVSYHASDRTWAEWVAWQLEDAGYRVLLQDWDFAPGTRWTTFLQRARARSERTIALVSENYIKFAYGQPEWELAYQTDPLGLRRRLLPIRVADDPLPGLLGGIRAFDLFDVADEAEASRLLLQWIVYARTGRAKPRTKPPFPGSPGAEPGQTGETHRWHPSTEALLTGTPLASMEEYPVRLRDGRAVELDLEYLRRACQRVIADRNVRGAVELNYLATQNHAEVQISPGTVELVQQVRKEFSAELAQMDGPQAQQRNLIEPLINLTNLVGAMFARLPIEFVLHDTRDPLRSVCAVQNGFTGRQVGSPASNVALDRIVNPRRARATMYQTQLPDGRRLRSTTIPIYHRVFGLIALLCINVDTEKFEPEAQGVKELLSALAHLPDEVVNEAFYI
;
A
#
# COMPACT_ATOMS: atom_id res chain seq x y z
N MET A 1 61.64 0.22 24.19
CA MET A 1 62.42 1.30 24.84
C MET A 1 61.89 2.59 24.24
N SER A 2 61.05 3.39 24.92
CA SER A 2 61.36 4.33 26.03
C SER A 2 62.32 5.45 25.59
N VAL A 3 62.15 6.75 25.92
CA VAL A 3 61.37 7.39 27.01
C VAL A 3 60.84 8.78 26.57
N ASP A 4 59.79 9.27 27.22
CA ASP A 4 59.27 10.66 27.20
C ASP A 4 60.25 11.77 27.64
N ARG A 5 59.84 13.03 27.42
CA ARG A 5 60.22 14.14 28.32
C ARG A 5 59.18 15.28 28.42
N PHE A 6 58.63 15.41 29.64
CA PHE A 6 58.43 16.63 30.47
C PHE A 6 57.73 17.87 29.87
N LEU A 7 56.64 18.44 30.42
CA LEU A 7 56.17 18.77 31.80
C LEU A 7 56.43 20.23 32.24
N ALA A 8 55.34 21.00 32.38
CA ALA A 8 55.03 21.95 33.47
C ALA A 8 53.63 22.55 33.18
N GLY A 9 52.70 22.77 34.11
CA GLY A 9 52.71 22.51 35.55
C GLY A 9 52.19 23.73 36.34
N ASN A 10 50.93 23.70 36.80
CA ASN A 10 50.49 24.17 38.12
C ASN A 10 48.95 24.14 38.27
N ALA A 11 48.48 23.66 39.43
CA ALA A 11 47.09 23.70 39.86
C ALA A 11 47.03 23.85 41.38
N VAL A 12 46.16 24.75 41.88
CA VAL A 12 45.69 24.86 43.27
C VAL A 12 44.25 25.43 43.18
N GLN A 13 43.18 24.65 43.41
CA GLN A 13 42.52 24.40 44.72
C GLN A 13 41.96 25.71 45.34
N ALA A 14 40.71 26.11 45.09
CA ALA A 14 39.44 25.62 45.66
C ALA A 14 39.11 26.15 47.07
N ASP A 15 37.95 26.80 47.23
CA ASP A 15 37.23 26.93 48.51
C ASP A 15 35.70 26.91 48.30
N ARG A 16 34.92 26.65 49.36
CA ARG A 16 33.48 26.33 49.37
C ARG A 16 32.67 27.36 50.16
N THR A 17 31.34 27.19 50.14
CA THR A 17 30.30 27.82 51.02
C THR A 17 29.96 29.30 50.73
N ALA A 18 28.71 29.79 50.89
CA ALA A 18 27.39 29.14 50.97
C ALA A 18 26.24 30.18 50.80
N LEU A 19 24.99 29.70 50.66
CA LEU A 19 23.72 30.36 51.07
C LEU A 19 23.31 31.73 50.47
N HIS A 20 22.29 31.75 49.59
CA HIS A 20 20.89 32.12 49.95
C HIS A 20 19.92 32.15 48.74
N ARG A 21 18.65 31.79 49.00
CA ARG A 21 17.43 31.89 48.17
C ARG A 21 16.49 32.94 48.85
N PRO A 22 15.24 33.24 48.40
CA PRO A 22 14.58 33.13 47.07
C PRO A 22 13.64 34.32 46.69
N ILE A 23 13.35 34.51 45.40
CA ILE A 23 12.16 35.20 44.82
C ILE A 23 11.82 34.46 43.49
N GLY A 24 10.60 34.30 42.95
CA GLY A 24 9.22 34.66 43.36
C GLY A 24 8.18 33.93 42.44
N ARG A 25 6.95 34.45 42.24
CA ARG A 25 5.96 33.90 41.28
C ARG A 25 4.99 34.94 40.70
N ARG A 26 4.79 34.92 39.36
CA ARG A 26 3.56 35.26 38.57
C ARG A 26 3.07 36.76 38.56
N PRO A 27 2.09 37.15 37.71
CA PRO A 27 1.95 36.94 36.25
C PRO A 27 1.39 38.16 35.45
N GLY A 28 1.24 38.04 34.11
CA GLY A 28 0.47 38.94 33.22
C GLY A 28 1.34 39.69 32.18
N GLN A 29 0.89 40.15 31.02
CA GLN A 29 -0.26 39.93 30.12
C GLN A 29 -0.06 40.97 28.97
N GLY A 30 -0.25 40.58 27.70
CA GLY A 30 -0.17 41.48 26.52
C GLY A 30 1.25 41.87 26.05
N ALA A 31 1.51 42.12 24.75
CA ALA A 31 0.69 41.90 23.56
C ALA A 31 1.56 41.80 22.29
N LEU A 32 1.15 40.91 21.36
CA LEU A 32 1.23 40.99 19.89
C LEU A 32 2.38 41.78 19.21
N ASN A 33 3.19 41.06 18.42
CA ASN A 33 3.43 41.45 17.01
C ASN A 33 3.78 40.19 16.17
N PRO A 34 3.32 40.05 14.90
CA PRO A 34 3.37 38.78 14.18
C PRO A 34 4.50 38.69 13.15
N ALA A 35 5.21 37.55 13.12
CA ALA A 35 5.94 37.07 11.95
C ALA A 35 6.17 35.55 12.04
N HIS A 36 5.88 34.83 10.95
CA HIS A 36 6.21 33.42 10.68
C HIS A 36 5.75 32.34 11.70
N ALA A 37 4.65 31.66 11.36
CA ALA A 37 4.57 30.19 11.39
C ALA A 37 3.34 29.72 10.59
N ALA A 38 3.58 29.05 9.47
CA ALA A 38 2.59 28.20 8.82
C ALA A 38 3.15 26.78 8.81
N ASP A 39 2.78 25.98 9.82
CA ASP A 39 2.71 24.51 9.72
C ASP A 39 2.08 23.92 10.99
N GLY A 40 1.56 22.69 10.90
CA GLY A 40 1.23 21.85 12.07
C GLY A 40 -0.26 21.63 12.36
N MET A 41 -0.85 20.62 11.72
CA MET A 41 -2.11 20.00 12.17
C MET A 41 -1.85 19.15 13.43
N LEU A 42 -2.49 19.49 14.54
CA LEU A 42 -2.23 18.86 15.85
C LEU A 42 -3.11 17.64 16.12
N THR A 43 -2.47 16.47 16.20
CA THR A 43 -3.08 15.23 16.70
C THR A 43 -3.39 15.30 18.19
N ILE A 44 -4.62 14.99 18.59
CA ILE A 44 -4.93 14.47 19.94
C ILE A 44 -5.90 13.29 19.82
N MET A 45 -5.35 12.08 19.79
CA MET A 45 -6.06 10.89 20.28
C MET A 45 -5.96 10.88 21.81
N ASN A 46 -7.01 10.45 22.50
CA ASN A 46 -6.93 10.05 23.90
C ASN A 46 -7.72 8.76 24.09
N ASP A 47 -7.01 7.69 24.43
CA ASP A 47 -7.57 6.36 24.61
C ASP A 47 -8.38 6.24 25.90
N ALA A 48 -9.61 5.72 25.77
CA ALA A 48 -10.32 5.06 26.86
C ALA A 48 -11.46 4.18 26.31
N ASN A 49 -11.14 2.98 25.80
CA ASN A 49 -12.14 1.94 25.57
C ASN A 49 -11.93 0.76 26.53
N PRO A 50 -12.69 0.65 27.63
CA PRO A 50 -12.70 -0.55 28.44
C PRO A 50 -13.41 -1.70 27.70
N ARG A 51 -12.93 -2.91 27.93
CA ARG A 51 -13.34 -4.16 27.26
C ARG A 51 -14.87 -4.31 27.06
N GLY A 52 -15.23 -4.70 25.84
CA GLY A 52 -16.15 -5.83 25.63
C GLY A 52 -17.65 -5.59 25.86
N ALA A 53 -18.30 -4.92 24.90
CA ALA A 53 -19.66 -5.25 24.52
C ALA A 53 -19.78 -5.13 23.00
N ALA A 54 -20.28 -6.18 22.33
CA ALA A 54 -20.64 -6.08 20.93
C ALA A 54 -21.84 -5.12 20.82
N VAL A 55 -21.66 -3.99 20.13
CA VAL A 55 -22.79 -3.16 19.72
C VAL A 55 -23.52 -3.95 18.63
N PRO A 56 -24.83 -4.24 18.76
CA PRO A 56 -25.56 -4.91 17.70
C PRO A 56 -25.60 -3.99 16.48
N GLU A 57 -25.19 -4.52 15.33
CA GLU A 57 -25.45 -3.91 14.02
C GLU A 57 -26.97 -3.62 13.92
N PRO A 58 -27.40 -2.38 13.66
CA PRO A 58 -28.81 -2.09 13.50
C PRO A 58 -29.33 -2.75 12.22
N GLU A 59 -30.29 -3.65 12.36
CA GLU A 59 -30.92 -4.37 11.26
C GLU A 59 -31.39 -3.42 10.15
N GLY A 60 -31.25 -3.87 8.90
CA GLY A 60 -31.48 -3.04 7.72
C GLY A 60 -32.91 -2.52 7.61
N THR A 61 -33.11 -1.24 7.93
CA THR A 61 -34.31 -0.49 7.56
C THR A 61 -34.06 0.26 6.25
N GLY A 62 -34.91 0.00 5.24
CA GLY A 62 -34.79 0.55 3.89
C GLY A 62 -35.12 2.04 3.80
N GLY A 63 -34.34 2.90 4.46
CA GLY A 63 -34.40 4.34 4.30
C GLY A 63 -33.91 4.77 2.92
N ARG A 64 -34.74 5.53 2.19
CA ARG A 64 -34.37 6.16 0.92
C ARG A 64 -33.18 7.11 1.12
N ALA A 65 -32.23 7.15 0.17
CA ALA A 65 -31.09 8.05 0.23
C ALA A 65 -31.51 9.53 0.35
N GLU A 66 -30.95 10.22 1.34
CA GLU A 66 -31.17 11.63 1.68
C GLU A 66 -30.44 12.55 0.69
N TYR A 67 -29.30 12.06 0.16
CA TYR A 67 -28.47 12.73 -0.84
C TYR A 67 -28.25 11.82 -2.05
N ASP A 68 -28.14 12.40 -3.23
CA ASP A 68 -27.83 11.67 -4.45
C ASP A 68 -26.31 11.47 -4.57
N PHE A 69 -25.52 12.45 -4.10
CA PHE A 69 -24.05 12.41 -4.06
C PHE A 69 -23.50 12.92 -2.72
N PHE A 70 -22.42 12.29 -2.25
CA PHE A 70 -21.46 12.89 -1.30
C PHE A 70 -20.17 13.21 -2.04
N VAL A 71 -19.61 14.41 -1.84
CA VAL A 71 -18.33 14.81 -2.46
C VAL A 71 -17.19 14.68 -1.44
N SER A 72 -16.33 13.67 -1.66
CA SER A 72 -15.08 13.45 -0.94
C SER A 72 -13.92 14.10 -1.70
N TYR A 73 -13.13 14.92 -1.01
CA TYR A 73 -12.04 15.69 -1.60
C TYR A 73 -10.98 16.06 -0.53
N HIS A 74 -9.81 16.57 -0.95
CA HIS A 74 -8.79 17.07 -0.04
C HIS A 74 -8.87 18.60 0.08
N ALA A 75 -8.52 19.19 1.22
CA ALA A 75 -8.72 20.62 1.49
C ALA A 75 -8.09 21.59 0.46
N SER A 76 -7.03 21.17 -0.25
CA SER A 76 -6.45 21.95 -1.38
C SER A 76 -7.40 22.11 -2.57
N ASP A 77 -8.35 21.19 -2.71
CA ASP A 77 -9.22 21.02 -3.88
C ASP A 77 -10.63 21.55 -3.59
N ARG A 78 -10.79 22.33 -2.50
CA ARG A 78 -12.06 22.91 -2.04
C ARG A 78 -12.80 23.66 -3.15
N THR A 79 -12.10 24.45 -3.94
CA THR A 79 -12.70 25.20 -5.06
C THR A 79 -13.31 24.28 -6.11
N TRP A 80 -12.65 23.16 -6.42
CA TRP A 80 -13.22 22.11 -7.28
C TRP A 80 -14.41 21.41 -6.62
N ALA A 81 -14.36 21.17 -5.30
CA ALA A 81 -15.44 20.52 -4.57
C ALA A 81 -16.72 21.38 -4.49
N GLU A 82 -16.56 22.67 -4.19
CA GLU A 82 -17.65 23.66 -4.20
C GLU A 82 -18.22 23.84 -5.61
N TRP A 83 -17.37 23.90 -6.65
CA TRP A 83 -17.82 24.00 -8.04
C TRP A 83 -18.56 22.74 -8.51
N VAL A 84 -18.01 21.54 -8.28
CA VAL A 84 -18.68 20.27 -8.64
C VAL A 84 -20.01 20.16 -7.90
N ALA A 85 -20.07 20.46 -6.61
CA ALA A 85 -21.33 20.43 -5.86
C ALA A 85 -22.36 21.42 -6.43
N TRP A 86 -21.94 22.64 -6.77
CA TRP A 86 -22.82 23.67 -7.34
C TRP A 86 -23.44 23.24 -8.67
N GLN A 87 -22.62 22.73 -9.61
CA GLN A 87 -23.11 22.26 -10.91
C GLN A 87 -24.11 21.10 -10.78
N LEU A 88 -23.99 20.28 -9.72
CA LEU A 88 -24.91 19.19 -9.44
C LEU A 88 -26.22 19.68 -8.81
N GLU A 89 -26.16 20.63 -7.87
CA GLU A 89 -27.37 21.21 -7.27
C GLU A 89 -28.19 22.04 -8.29
N ASP A 90 -27.54 22.81 -9.16
CA ASP A 90 -28.21 23.53 -10.27
C ASP A 90 -28.90 22.57 -11.25
N ALA A 91 -28.30 21.39 -11.48
CA ALA A 91 -28.91 20.29 -12.24
C ALA A 91 -29.97 19.48 -11.45
N GLY A 92 -30.31 19.88 -10.22
CA GLY A 92 -31.39 19.33 -9.41
C GLY A 92 -31.01 18.08 -8.59
N TYR A 93 -29.74 17.81 -8.35
CA TYR A 93 -29.27 16.75 -7.45
C TYR A 93 -29.11 17.26 -6.02
N ARG A 94 -29.35 16.39 -5.02
CA ARG A 94 -29.03 16.69 -3.62
C ARG A 94 -27.59 16.27 -3.35
N VAL A 95 -26.74 17.22 -2.99
CA VAL A 95 -25.32 16.97 -2.68
C VAL A 95 -25.09 17.12 -1.19
N LEU A 96 -24.18 16.31 -0.64
CA LEU A 96 -23.58 16.53 0.67
C LEU A 96 -22.12 16.96 0.46
N LEU A 97 -21.76 18.14 0.94
CA LEU A 97 -20.41 18.69 0.88
C LEU A 97 -19.97 19.18 2.26
N GLN A 98 -18.78 18.78 2.71
CA GLN A 98 -18.24 19.16 4.02
C GLN A 98 -18.34 20.68 4.29
N ASP A 99 -17.91 21.50 3.34
CA ASP A 99 -17.77 22.95 3.59
C ASP A 99 -19.10 23.72 3.55
N TRP A 100 -20.20 23.06 3.16
CA TRP A 100 -21.56 23.61 3.22
C TRP A 100 -22.36 23.01 4.39
N ASP A 101 -22.20 21.70 4.65
CA ASP A 101 -23.05 20.93 5.56
C ASP A 101 -22.43 20.65 6.93
N PHE A 102 -21.11 20.84 7.13
CA PHE A 102 -20.44 20.65 8.41
C PHE A 102 -20.59 21.89 9.33
N ALA A 103 -21.84 22.22 9.67
CA ALA A 103 -22.17 23.38 10.49
C ALA A 103 -21.63 23.26 11.94
N PRO A 104 -21.30 24.39 12.61
CA PRO A 104 -20.84 24.40 14.00
C PRO A 104 -21.73 23.60 14.96
N GLY A 105 -21.11 22.74 15.77
CA GLY A 105 -21.81 21.80 16.66
C GLY A 105 -21.99 20.39 16.07
N THR A 106 -21.79 20.21 14.77
CA THR A 106 -21.76 18.88 14.13
C THR A 106 -20.51 18.11 14.54
N ARG A 107 -20.63 16.82 14.84
CA ARG A 107 -19.49 15.93 15.10
C ARG A 107 -19.02 15.29 13.79
N TRP A 108 -17.71 15.29 13.55
CA TRP A 108 -17.10 14.72 12.34
C TRP A 108 -17.52 13.26 12.08
N THR A 109 -17.53 12.42 13.13
CA THR A 109 -17.97 11.03 13.03
C THR A 109 -19.44 10.89 12.60
N THR A 110 -20.33 11.75 13.08
CA THR A 110 -21.75 11.77 12.70
C THR A 110 -21.94 12.29 11.27
N PHE A 111 -21.15 13.27 10.84
CA PHE A 111 -21.14 13.75 9.45
C PHE A 111 -20.75 12.63 8.48
N LEU A 112 -19.64 11.94 8.75
CA LEU A 112 -19.18 10.80 7.93
C LEU A 112 -20.15 9.61 7.94
N GLN A 113 -20.79 9.30 9.08
CA GLN A 113 -21.84 8.29 9.13
C GLN A 113 -23.05 8.67 8.25
N ARG A 114 -23.47 9.94 8.23
CA ARG A 114 -24.52 10.43 7.30
C ARG A 114 -24.05 10.31 5.85
N ALA A 115 -22.87 10.81 5.52
CA ALA A 115 -22.30 10.73 4.17
C ALA A 115 -22.29 9.29 3.61
N ARG A 116 -21.91 8.31 4.46
CA ARG A 116 -21.83 6.89 4.09
C ARG A 116 -23.18 6.19 3.98
N ALA A 117 -24.08 6.45 4.94
CA ALA A 117 -25.34 5.73 5.07
C ALA A 117 -26.52 6.38 4.31
N ARG A 118 -26.41 7.66 3.94
CA ARG A 118 -27.51 8.45 3.38
C ARG A 118 -27.27 8.99 1.97
N SER A 119 -26.10 8.77 1.38
CA SER A 119 -25.81 9.14 -0.01
C SER A 119 -25.91 7.93 -0.95
N GLU A 120 -26.52 8.10 -2.13
CA GLU A 120 -26.61 7.00 -3.12
C GLU A 120 -25.25 6.67 -3.73
N ARG A 121 -24.42 7.69 -3.99
CA ARG A 121 -23.04 7.57 -4.52
C ARG A 121 -22.08 8.51 -3.81
N THR A 122 -20.79 8.16 -3.81
CA THR A 122 -19.67 9.02 -3.41
C THR A 122 -18.90 9.43 -4.66
N ILE A 123 -18.73 10.74 -4.85
CA ILE A 123 -17.77 11.32 -5.79
C ILE A 123 -16.46 11.49 -5.04
N ALA A 124 -15.36 11.01 -5.61
CA ALA A 124 -14.01 11.25 -5.10
C ALA A 124 -13.29 12.20 -6.06
N LEU A 125 -12.99 13.43 -5.61
CA LEU A 125 -12.21 14.38 -6.39
C LEU A 125 -10.73 14.09 -6.21
N VAL A 126 -10.11 13.54 -7.25
CA VAL A 126 -8.75 13.02 -7.20
C VAL A 126 -7.76 14.05 -7.75
N SER A 127 -6.85 14.45 -6.88
CA SER A 127 -5.65 15.24 -7.14
C SER A 127 -4.43 14.50 -6.55
N GLU A 128 -3.22 14.96 -6.84
CA GLU A 128 -2.00 14.55 -6.16
C GLU A 128 -2.13 14.58 -4.62
N ASN A 129 -2.77 15.61 -4.06
CA ASN A 129 -2.95 15.75 -2.62
C ASN A 129 -4.04 14.81 -2.07
N TYR A 130 -5.11 14.57 -2.82
CA TYR A 130 -6.08 13.52 -2.49
C TYR A 130 -5.39 12.16 -2.44
N ILE A 131 -4.53 11.86 -3.41
CA ILE A 131 -3.73 10.63 -3.46
C ILE A 131 -2.76 10.52 -2.29
N LYS A 132 -2.05 11.60 -1.92
CA LYS A 132 -1.06 11.59 -0.83
C LYS A 132 -1.67 11.51 0.57
N PHE A 133 -2.81 12.16 0.80
CA PHE A 133 -3.32 12.43 2.16
C PHE A 133 -4.75 11.92 2.45
N ALA A 134 -5.57 11.71 1.41
CA ALA A 134 -6.96 11.24 1.54
C ALA A 134 -7.21 9.82 0.95
N TYR A 135 -6.24 9.27 0.23
CA TYR A 135 -6.28 7.89 -0.24
C TYR A 135 -6.14 6.91 0.93
N GLY A 136 -7.03 5.91 1.00
CA GLY A 136 -7.11 4.99 2.14
C GLY A 136 -7.81 5.59 3.37
N GLN A 137 -8.39 6.80 3.26
CA GLN A 137 -9.32 7.30 4.26
C GLN A 137 -10.74 6.70 4.03
N PRO A 138 -11.50 6.44 5.10
CA PRO A 138 -12.71 5.62 5.05
C PRO A 138 -13.94 6.27 4.37
N GLU A 139 -13.81 7.47 3.80
CA GLU A 139 -14.83 8.21 3.06
C GLU A 139 -15.26 7.49 1.77
N TRP A 140 -14.29 7.03 0.97
CA TRP A 140 -14.53 6.41 -0.32
C TRP A 140 -14.34 4.89 -0.30
N GLU A 141 -13.51 4.37 0.60
CA GLU A 141 -13.20 2.94 0.68
C GLU A 141 -14.47 2.11 0.95
N LEU A 142 -15.35 2.58 1.84
CA LEU A 142 -16.62 1.91 2.11
C LEU A 142 -17.55 1.93 0.87
N ALA A 143 -17.51 2.96 0.04
CA ALA A 143 -18.28 3.02 -1.20
C ALA A 143 -17.81 1.96 -2.22
N TYR A 144 -16.51 1.64 -2.23
CA TYR A 144 -15.95 0.52 -2.96
C TYR A 144 -16.32 -0.84 -2.34
N GLN A 145 -16.12 -1.04 -1.03
CA GLN A 145 -16.44 -2.30 -0.32
C GLN A 145 -17.92 -2.72 -0.47
N THR A 146 -18.83 -1.77 -0.64
CA THR A 146 -20.28 -1.99 -0.79
C THR A 146 -20.76 -2.12 -2.25
N ASP A 147 -19.87 -1.93 -3.24
CA ASP A 147 -20.08 -2.22 -4.67
C ASP A 147 -18.76 -2.65 -5.34
N PRO A 148 -18.09 -3.75 -4.93
CA PRO A 148 -16.72 -4.06 -5.39
C PRO A 148 -16.61 -4.36 -6.89
N LEU A 149 -17.74 -4.71 -7.52
CA LEU A 149 -17.85 -4.95 -8.97
C LEU A 149 -18.23 -3.67 -9.75
N GLY A 150 -18.46 -2.54 -9.08
CA GLY A 150 -18.80 -1.25 -9.70
C GLY A 150 -20.14 -1.24 -10.47
N LEU A 151 -21.03 -2.22 -10.25
CA LEU A 151 -22.26 -2.38 -11.04
C LEU A 151 -23.29 -1.29 -10.72
N ARG A 152 -23.33 -0.83 -9.46
CA ARG A 152 -24.18 0.27 -8.98
C ARG A 152 -23.51 1.64 -9.16
N ARG A 153 -22.19 1.63 -9.38
CA ARG A 153 -21.29 2.78 -9.51
C ARG A 153 -21.36 3.65 -8.25
N ARG A 154 -21.26 3.01 -7.07
CA ARG A 154 -21.31 3.70 -5.77
C ARG A 154 -20.13 4.64 -5.52
N LEU A 155 -18.99 4.40 -6.18
CA LEU A 155 -17.83 5.28 -6.16
C LEU A 155 -17.58 5.84 -7.57
N LEU A 156 -17.47 7.15 -7.68
CA LEU A 156 -17.24 7.90 -8.91
C LEU A 156 -15.95 8.74 -8.77
N PRO A 157 -14.78 8.25 -9.21
CA PRO A 157 -13.57 9.05 -9.23
C PRO A 157 -13.64 10.11 -10.33
N ILE A 158 -13.36 11.36 -9.99
CA ILE A 158 -13.23 12.47 -10.92
C ILE A 158 -11.86 13.11 -10.70
N ARG A 159 -10.98 13.04 -11.70
CA ARG A 159 -9.63 13.61 -11.65
C ARG A 159 -9.70 15.10 -11.95
N VAL A 160 -9.08 15.92 -11.10
CA VAL A 160 -8.96 17.38 -11.26
C VAL A 160 -7.52 17.81 -11.57
N ALA A 161 -6.61 16.85 -11.72
CA ALA A 161 -5.23 16.97 -12.19
C ALA A 161 -4.82 15.67 -12.91
N ASP A 162 -3.80 15.72 -13.80
CA ASP A 162 -3.33 14.56 -14.58
C ASP A 162 -2.46 13.56 -13.77
N ASP A 163 -2.86 13.28 -12.53
CA ASP A 163 -2.18 12.31 -11.67
C ASP A 163 -2.67 10.88 -11.97
N PRO A 164 -1.79 9.87 -12.02
CA PRO A 164 -2.20 8.48 -12.20
C PRO A 164 -2.93 7.96 -10.96
N LEU A 165 -4.03 7.24 -11.16
CA LEU A 165 -4.84 6.70 -10.06
C LEU A 165 -4.18 5.46 -9.42
N PRO A 166 -3.82 5.48 -8.13
CA PRO A 166 -3.23 4.33 -7.46
C PRO A 166 -4.27 3.27 -7.12
N GLY A 167 -3.79 2.03 -7.00
CA GLY A 167 -4.50 0.88 -6.41
C GLY A 167 -5.95 0.72 -6.86
N LEU A 168 -6.89 0.76 -5.89
CA LEU A 168 -8.30 0.47 -6.14
C LEU A 168 -8.98 1.51 -7.04
N LEU A 169 -8.57 2.78 -6.96
CA LEU A 169 -9.12 3.84 -7.82
C LEU A 169 -8.72 3.62 -9.30
N GLY A 170 -7.51 3.10 -9.56
CA GLY A 170 -7.06 2.76 -10.93
C GLY A 170 -7.81 1.59 -11.56
N GLY A 171 -8.53 0.78 -10.76
CA GLY A 171 -9.44 -0.26 -11.26
C GLY A 171 -10.84 0.25 -11.60
N ILE A 172 -11.18 1.49 -11.24
CA ILE A 172 -12.50 2.11 -11.49
C ILE A 172 -12.36 3.08 -12.66
N ARG A 173 -13.31 3.06 -13.60
CA ARG A 173 -13.35 4.07 -14.66
C ARG A 173 -13.63 5.44 -14.06
N ALA A 174 -12.59 6.27 -13.99
CA ALA A 174 -12.67 7.67 -13.62
C ALA A 174 -13.08 8.56 -14.81
N PHE A 175 -13.24 9.86 -14.50
CA PHE A 175 -13.51 10.92 -15.45
C PHE A 175 -12.60 12.13 -15.20
N ASP A 176 -12.22 12.88 -16.24
CA ASP A 176 -11.11 13.84 -16.19
C ASP A 176 -11.59 15.30 -16.40
N LEU A 177 -11.66 16.11 -15.33
CA LEU A 177 -12.02 17.55 -15.41
C LEU A 177 -10.82 18.48 -15.63
N PHE A 178 -9.59 17.96 -15.65
CA PHE A 178 -8.41 18.71 -16.06
C PHE A 178 -8.31 18.80 -17.59
N ASP A 179 -7.49 19.72 -18.10
CA ASP A 179 -7.30 20.03 -19.53
C ASP A 179 -8.57 20.37 -20.32
N VAL A 180 -9.66 20.72 -19.64
CA VAL A 180 -10.90 21.23 -20.28
C VAL A 180 -10.76 22.71 -20.61
N ALA A 181 -11.12 23.09 -21.83
CA ALA A 181 -10.85 24.43 -22.38
C ALA A 181 -11.63 25.57 -21.71
N ASP A 182 -12.86 25.32 -21.24
CA ASP A 182 -13.70 26.31 -20.56
C ASP A 182 -14.68 25.67 -19.56
N GLU A 183 -15.28 26.51 -18.70
CA GLU A 183 -16.21 26.08 -17.65
C GLU A 183 -17.50 25.46 -18.20
N ALA A 184 -18.01 25.93 -19.35
CA ALA A 184 -19.25 25.44 -19.92
C ALA A 184 -19.08 24.01 -20.44
N GLU A 185 -17.94 23.71 -21.07
CA GLU A 185 -17.57 22.35 -21.46
C GLU A 185 -17.32 21.46 -20.24
N ALA A 186 -16.65 21.98 -19.20
CA ALA A 186 -16.41 21.21 -17.96
C ALA A 186 -17.73 20.82 -17.27
N SER A 187 -18.68 21.76 -17.15
CA SER A 187 -20.02 21.51 -16.61
C SER A 187 -20.78 20.49 -17.47
N ARG A 188 -20.73 20.64 -18.80
CA ARG A 188 -21.36 19.72 -19.75
C ARG A 188 -20.81 18.30 -19.62
N LEU A 189 -19.49 18.13 -19.45
CA LEU A 189 -18.82 16.84 -19.26
C LEU A 189 -19.20 16.21 -17.91
N LEU A 190 -19.12 16.98 -16.82
CA LEU A 190 -19.55 16.55 -15.47
C LEU A 190 -20.97 15.99 -15.48
N LEU A 191 -21.94 16.76 -16.00
CA LEU A 191 -23.34 16.34 -16.06
C LEU A 191 -23.56 15.14 -16.98
N GLN A 192 -22.83 15.05 -18.10
CA GLN A 192 -22.87 13.88 -18.99
C GLN A 192 -22.38 12.61 -18.28
N TRP A 193 -21.32 12.69 -17.47
CA TRP A 193 -20.79 11.55 -16.71
C TRP A 193 -21.68 11.15 -15.55
N ILE A 194 -22.34 12.09 -14.90
CA ILE A 194 -23.32 11.83 -13.84
C ILE A 194 -24.55 11.11 -14.42
N VAL A 195 -25.04 11.53 -15.59
CA VAL A 195 -26.08 10.79 -16.32
C VAL A 195 -25.60 9.39 -16.71
N TYR A 196 -24.35 9.23 -17.13
CA TYR A 196 -23.77 7.91 -17.43
C TYR A 196 -23.66 7.02 -16.18
N ALA A 197 -23.25 7.57 -15.04
CA ALA A 197 -23.15 6.86 -13.77
C ALA A 197 -24.52 6.34 -13.27
N ARG A 198 -25.59 7.11 -13.48
CA ARG A 198 -26.96 6.72 -13.11
C ARG A 198 -27.60 5.74 -14.09
N THR A 199 -27.37 5.91 -15.40
CA THR A 199 -28.02 5.10 -16.45
C THR A 199 -27.23 3.88 -16.89
N GLY A 200 -25.93 3.84 -16.60
CA GLY A 200 -24.99 2.84 -17.12
C GLY A 200 -24.76 2.90 -18.64
N ARG A 201 -25.28 3.91 -19.37
CA ARG A 201 -25.33 3.92 -20.84
C ARG A 201 -24.88 5.23 -21.48
N ALA A 202 -23.65 5.27 -21.98
CA ALA A 202 -23.10 6.40 -22.75
C ALA A 202 -23.40 6.28 -24.26
N LYS A 203 -24.67 6.09 -24.64
CA LYS A 203 -25.03 6.03 -26.07
C LYS A 203 -24.99 7.44 -26.69
N PRO A 204 -24.27 7.68 -27.79
CA PRO A 204 -24.32 8.96 -28.51
C PRO A 204 -25.74 9.34 -28.92
N ARG A 205 -26.05 10.64 -28.88
CA ARG A 205 -27.38 11.17 -29.26
C ARG A 205 -27.63 11.04 -30.77
N THR A 206 -26.59 11.15 -31.58
CA THR A 206 -26.60 10.93 -33.03
C THR A 206 -26.09 9.52 -33.37
N LYS A 207 -26.48 8.99 -34.54
CA LYS A 207 -25.91 7.74 -35.05
C LYS A 207 -24.44 7.98 -35.42
N PRO A 208 -23.48 7.18 -34.92
CA PRO A 208 -22.09 7.31 -35.37
C PRO A 208 -21.98 6.99 -36.87
N PRO A 209 -20.99 7.58 -37.59
CA PRO A 209 -20.73 7.23 -38.99
C PRO A 209 -20.34 5.76 -39.11
N PHE A 210 -20.50 5.20 -40.32
CA PHE A 210 -20.04 3.84 -40.59
C PHE A 210 -18.50 3.79 -40.57
N PRO A 211 -17.87 2.85 -39.84
CA PRO A 211 -16.42 2.71 -39.84
C PRO A 211 -15.87 2.49 -41.26
N GLY A 212 -15.02 3.41 -41.74
CA GLY A 212 -14.40 3.34 -43.07
C GLY A 212 -15.08 4.14 -44.18
N SER A 213 -16.10 4.95 -43.91
CA SER A 213 -16.58 5.94 -44.89
C SER A 213 -15.56 7.09 -45.10
N PRO A 214 -15.33 7.60 -46.33
CA PRO A 214 -14.56 8.83 -46.52
C PRO A 214 -15.27 9.99 -45.81
N GLY A 215 -14.56 10.71 -44.93
CA GLY A 215 -15.18 11.71 -44.05
C GLY A 215 -15.72 11.16 -42.71
N ALA A 216 -15.61 9.85 -42.46
CA ALA A 216 -15.57 9.35 -41.10
C ALA A 216 -14.18 9.64 -40.52
N GLU A 217 -13.95 10.88 -40.07
CA GLU A 217 -12.96 11.09 -39.02
C GLU A 217 -13.30 10.12 -37.86
N PRO A 218 -12.31 9.52 -37.19
CA PRO A 218 -12.56 8.81 -35.94
C PRO A 218 -13.30 9.78 -35.04
N GLY A 219 -14.57 9.46 -34.74
CA GLY A 219 -15.52 10.50 -34.33
C GLY A 219 -15.00 11.30 -33.16
N GLN A 220 -15.22 12.63 -33.19
CA GLN A 220 -14.84 13.59 -32.15
C GLN A 220 -15.64 13.37 -30.85
N THR A 221 -15.59 12.17 -30.30
CA THR A 221 -15.97 11.82 -28.94
C THR A 221 -14.77 12.11 -28.03
N GLY A 222 -14.50 13.40 -27.80
CA GLY A 222 -13.56 13.89 -26.79
C GLY A 222 -12.12 13.38 -26.90
N GLU A 223 -11.24 14.19 -27.48
CA GLU A 223 -9.78 14.00 -27.38
C GLU A 223 -9.25 14.31 -25.96
N THR A 224 -9.73 13.58 -24.95
CA THR A 224 -9.08 13.36 -23.63
C THR A 224 -9.47 11.99 -23.08
N HIS A 225 -9.49 10.96 -23.93
CA HIS A 225 -9.64 9.56 -23.50
C HIS A 225 -8.38 8.75 -23.81
N ARG A 226 -7.27 9.18 -23.21
CA ARG A 226 -6.10 8.31 -23.00
C ARG A 226 -6.47 7.28 -21.93
N TRP A 227 -7.17 6.22 -22.35
CA TRP A 227 -7.40 5.05 -21.49
C TRP A 227 -6.05 4.43 -21.16
N HIS A 228 -5.57 4.73 -19.96
CA HIS A 228 -4.48 3.95 -19.37
C HIS A 228 -5.07 2.60 -18.94
N PRO A 229 -4.61 1.46 -19.51
CA PRO A 229 -4.90 0.16 -18.91
C PRO A 229 -4.45 0.18 -17.45
N SER A 230 -5.27 -0.36 -16.55
CA SER A 230 -4.85 -0.58 -15.17
C SER A 230 -3.58 -1.43 -15.16
N THR A 231 -2.71 -1.24 -14.16
CA THR A 231 -1.44 -1.97 -14.05
C THR A 231 -1.63 -3.50 -14.05
N GLU A 232 -2.78 -3.99 -13.55
CA GLU A 232 -3.25 -5.37 -13.67
C GLU A 232 -3.43 -5.84 -15.12
N ALA A 233 -3.97 -5.00 -16.01
CA ALA A 233 -4.20 -5.32 -17.43
C ALA A 233 -2.91 -5.25 -18.28
N LEU A 234 -1.87 -4.55 -17.79
CA LEU A 234 -0.55 -4.48 -18.42
C LEU A 234 0.32 -5.72 -18.16
N LEU A 235 0.23 -6.31 -16.96
CA LEU A 235 1.06 -7.46 -16.55
C LEU A 235 0.56 -8.79 -17.13
N THR A 236 0.53 -8.90 -18.45
CA THR A 236 0.18 -10.13 -19.18
C THR A 236 1.30 -11.17 -19.12
N GLY A 237 0.92 -12.45 -19.10
CA GLY A 237 1.85 -13.59 -19.11
C GLY A 237 2.10 -14.23 -17.76
N THR A 238 3.08 -15.13 -17.71
CA THR A 238 3.36 -16.02 -16.55
C THR A 238 4.29 -15.32 -15.55
N PRO A 239 4.02 -15.38 -14.22
CA PRO A 239 4.97 -14.96 -13.19
C PRO A 239 6.32 -15.68 -13.34
N LEU A 240 7.43 -14.96 -13.15
CA LEU A 240 8.79 -15.48 -13.31
C LEU A 240 9.01 -16.70 -12.40
N ALA A 241 8.52 -16.64 -11.15
CA ALA A 241 8.55 -17.74 -10.19
C ALA A 241 7.77 -19.00 -10.60
N SER A 242 6.91 -18.91 -11.63
CA SER A 242 6.14 -20.03 -12.20
C SER A 242 6.65 -20.47 -13.59
N MET A 243 7.74 -19.89 -14.09
CA MET A 243 8.38 -20.31 -15.34
C MET A 243 9.30 -21.53 -15.11
N GLU A 244 9.43 -22.41 -16.11
CA GLU A 244 10.41 -23.51 -16.08
C GLU A 244 11.85 -22.96 -15.99
N GLU A 245 12.09 -21.82 -16.63
CA GLU A 245 13.35 -21.10 -16.63
C GLU A 245 13.61 -20.25 -15.37
N TYR A 246 12.86 -20.43 -14.26
CA TYR A 246 13.03 -19.59 -13.06
C TYR A 246 14.49 -19.56 -12.57
N PRO A 247 15.15 -18.38 -12.49
CA PRO A 247 16.60 -18.29 -12.30
C PRO A 247 17.07 -18.41 -10.85
N VAL A 248 16.18 -18.55 -9.88
CA VAL A 248 16.57 -18.69 -8.47
C VAL A 248 16.46 -20.15 -8.05
N ARG A 249 17.58 -20.74 -7.62
CA ARG A 249 17.70 -22.19 -7.37
C ARG A 249 18.38 -22.50 -6.04
N LEU A 250 18.30 -23.76 -5.61
CA LEU A 250 19.05 -24.27 -4.46
C LEU A 250 20.32 -24.99 -4.92
N ARG A 251 21.49 -24.38 -4.68
CA ARG A 251 22.77 -25.07 -4.73
C ARG A 251 22.85 -26.09 -3.60
N ASP A 252 23.26 -27.32 -3.93
CA ASP A 252 23.43 -28.45 -3.00
C ASP A 252 22.20 -28.71 -2.09
N GLY A 253 21.01 -28.30 -2.56
CA GLY A 253 19.76 -28.37 -1.79
C GLY A 253 19.68 -27.46 -0.55
N ARG A 254 20.60 -26.50 -0.39
CA ARG A 254 20.74 -25.70 0.85
C ARG A 254 20.94 -24.20 0.66
N ALA A 255 21.65 -23.76 -0.37
CA ALA A 255 21.98 -22.34 -0.57
C ALA A 255 21.17 -21.78 -1.73
N VAL A 256 20.42 -20.69 -1.51
CA VAL A 256 19.71 -19.98 -2.58
C VAL A 256 20.73 -19.23 -3.44
N GLU A 257 20.68 -19.42 -4.75
CA GLU A 257 21.55 -18.75 -5.71
C GLU A 257 20.81 -18.26 -6.95
N LEU A 258 21.42 -17.31 -7.66
CA LEU A 258 21.01 -16.86 -8.99
C LEU A 258 21.78 -17.66 -10.05
N ASP A 259 21.09 -18.59 -10.69
CA ASP A 259 21.62 -19.41 -11.77
C ASP A 259 21.69 -18.56 -13.06
N LEU A 260 22.90 -18.19 -13.48
CA LEU A 260 23.14 -17.33 -14.65
C LEU A 260 22.84 -18.04 -15.99
N GLU A 261 22.67 -19.37 -16.02
CA GLU A 261 22.16 -20.05 -17.22
C GLU A 261 20.65 -19.95 -17.29
N TYR A 262 19.96 -20.24 -16.18
CA TYR A 262 18.51 -20.08 -16.12
C TYR A 262 18.10 -18.61 -16.28
N LEU A 263 18.88 -17.64 -15.79
CA LEU A 263 18.60 -16.22 -16.04
C LEU A 263 18.68 -15.85 -17.52
N ARG A 264 19.66 -16.38 -18.27
CA ARG A 264 19.74 -16.18 -19.73
C ARG A 264 18.55 -16.82 -20.44
N ARG A 265 18.18 -18.05 -20.07
CA ARG A 265 17.00 -18.76 -20.60
C ARG A 265 15.70 -18.00 -20.28
N ALA A 266 15.56 -17.46 -19.07
CA ALA A 266 14.41 -16.66 -18.65
C ALA A 266 14.30 -15.38 -19.47
N CYS A 267 15.40 -14.64 -19.69
CA CYS A 267 15.40 -13.45 -20.56
C CYS A 267 14.92 -13.80 -21.98
N GLN A 268 15.45 -14.88 -22.55
CA GLN A 268 15.08 -15.35 -23.89
C GLN A 268 13.60 -15.75 -23.98
N ARG A 269 13.10 -16.53 -23.02
CA ARG A 269 11.68 -16.93 -22.92
C ARG A 269 10.75 -15.74 -22.76
N VAL A 270 11.08 -14.81 -21.85
CA VAL A 270 10.31 -13.59 -21.61
C VAL A 270 10.14 -12.76 -22.89
N ILE A 271 11.23 -12.55 -23.64
CA ILE A 271 11.20 -11.83 -24.92
C ILE A 271 10.37 -12.60 -25.95
N ALA A 272 10.64 -13.90 -26.14
CA ALA A 272 9.99 -14.73 -27.15
C ALA A 272 8.46 -14.80 -26.98
N ASP A 273 7.99 -14.91 -25.74
CA ASP A 273 6.57 -15.06 -25.41
C ASP A 273 5.85 -13.70 -25.24
N ARG A 274 6.56 -12.57 -25.37
CA ARG A 274 6.09 -11.21 -24.96
C ARG A 274 5.51 -11.19 -23.54
N ASN A 275 6.12 -11.94 -22.61
CA ASN A 275 5.67 -12.08 -21.23
C ASN A 275 6.02 -10.82 -20.40
N VAL A 276 5.14 -9.81 -20.46
CA VAL A 276 5.31 -8.54 -19.72
C VAL A 276 5.46 -8.78 -18.22
N ARG A 277 4.68 -9.70 -17.66
CA ARG A 277 4.73 -10.08 -16.25
C ARG A 277 6.12 -10.57 -15.84
N GLY A 278 6.66 -11.54 -16.60
CA GLY A 278 8.00 -12.06 -16.40
C GLY A 278 9.08 -10.99 -16.59
N ALA A 279 8.91 -10.06 -17.54
CA ALA A 279 9.85 -8.96 -17.77
C ALA A 279 9.96 -8.00 -16.59
N VAL A 280 8.84 -7.64 -15.96
CA VAL A 280 8.82 -6.73 -14.80
C VAL A 280 9.45 -7.38 -13.57
N GLU A 281 9.12 -8.64 -13.28
CA GLU A 281 9.74 -9.41 -12.18
C GLU A 281 11.24 -9.65 -12.43
N LEU A 282 11.64 -9.98 -13.66
CA LEU A 282 13.04 -10.20 -14.03
C LEU A 282 13.84 -8.90 -13.91
N ASN A 283 13.27 -7.78 -14.35
CA ASN A 283 13.90 -6.47 -14.16
C ASN A 283 14.07 -6.12 -12.67
N TYR A 284 13.09 -6.45 -11.80
CA TYR A 284 13.26 -6.29 -10.36
C TYR A 284 14.43 -7.13 -9.83
N LEU A 285 14.37 -8.46 -10.04
CA LEU A 285 15.37 -9.42 -9.57
C LEU A 285 16.79 -9.08 -10.04
N ALA A 286 16.96 -8.78 -11.34
CA ALA A 286 18.26 -8.44 -11.93
C ALA A 286 18.78 -7.06 -11.52
N THR A 287 17.89 -6.14 -11.08
CA THR A 287 18.31 -4.84 -10.52
C THR A 287 18.80 -4.99 -9.09
N GLN A 288 18.12 -5.77 -8.25
CA GLN A 288 18.55 -6.05 -6.88
C GLN A 288 19.84 -6.90 -6.84
N ASN A 289 20.02 -7.80 -7.81
CA ASN A 289 21.18 -8.69 -7.93
C ASN A 289 22.17 -8.26 -9.04
N HIS A 290 22.34 -6.94 -9.21
CA HIS A 290 23.15 -6.38 -10.29
C HIS A 290 24.63 -6.84 -10.28
N ALA A 291 25.22 -6.99 -9.09
CA ALA A 291 26.61 -7.45 -8.95
C ALA A 291 26.79 -8.90 -9.44
N GLU A 292 25.82 -9.77 -9.13
CA GLU A 292 25.79 -11.16 -9.58
C GLU A 292 25.59 -11.25 -11.10
N VAL A 293 24.71 -10.41 -11.67
CA VAL A 293 24.47 -10.33 -13.12
C VAL A 293 25.71 -9.86 -13.89
N GLN A 294 26.47 -8.91 -13.35
CA GLN A 294 27.68 -8.37 -13.99
C GLN A 294 28.82 -9.39 -14.19
N ILE A 295 28.78 -10.55 -13.52
CA ILE A 295 29.77 -11.62 -13.68
C ILE A 295 29.76 -12.19 -15.11
N SER A 296 28.64 -12.07 -15.84
CA SER A 296 28.48 -12.64 -17.19
C SER A 296 28.05 -11.57 -18.22
N PRO A 297 28.95 -11.12 -19.12
CA PRO A 297 28.63 -10.10 -20.12
C PRO A 297 27.40 -10.43 -20.99
N GLY A 298 27.29 -11.66 -21.49
CA GLY A 298 26.12 -12.10 -22.26
C GLY A 298 24.81 -12.16 -21.45
N THR A 299 24.89 -12.22 -20.12
CA THR A 299 23.72 -12.09 -19.24
C THR A 299 23.33 -10.62 -19.06
N VAL A 300 24.31 -9.73 -18.92
CA VAL A 300 24.09 -8.26 -18.90
C VAL A 300 23.40 -7.81 -20.20
N GLU A 301 23.89 -8.25 -21.36
CA GLU A 301 23.31 -7.93 -22.67
C GLU A 301 21.85 -8.39 -22.78
N LEU A 302 21.53 -9.61 -22.36
CA LEU A 302 20.15 -10.13 -22.38
C LEU A 302 19.21 -9.37 -21.41
N VAL A 303 19.68 -9.02 -20.20
CA VAL A 303 18.89 -8.20 -19.26
C VAL A 303 18.66 -6.79 -19.82
N GLN A 304 19.66 -6.19 -20.48
CA GLN A 304 19.50 -4.91 -21.19
C GLN A 304 18.53 -5.03 -22.37
N GLN A 305 18.55 -6.15 -23.10
CA GLN A 305 17.58 -6.42 -24.16
C GLN A 305 16.15 -6.51 -23.61
N VAL A 306 15.90 -7.25 -22.52
CA VAL A 306 14.57 -7.27 -21.85
C VAL A 306 14.13 -5.86 -21.49
N ARG A 307 14.99 -5.05 -20.86
CA ARG A 307 14.67 -3.65 -20.51
C ARG A 307 14.32 -2.78 -21.72
N LYS A 308 14.94 -3.04 -22.88
CA LYS A 308 14.66 -2.33 -24.14
C LYS A 308 13.34 -2.77 -24.77
N GLU A 309 13.14 -4.08 -24.92
CA GLU A 309 11.95 -4.69 -25.56
C GLU A 309 10.64 -4.43 -24.81
N PHE A 310 10.71 -4.28 -23.47
CA PHE A 310 9.58 -3.99 -22.59
C PHE A 310 9.63 -2.58 -22.01
N SER A 311 10.33 -1.65 -22.66
CA SER A 311 10.55 -0.29 -22.13
C SER A 311 9.27 0.52 -21.96
N ALA A 312 8.27 0.34 -22.83
CA ALA A 312 6.98 1.02 -22.73
C ALA A 312 6.11 0.50 -21.58
N GLU A 313 6.17 -0.80 -21.31
CA GLU A 313 5.48 -1.44 -20.18
C GLU A 313 6.20 -1.15 -18.86
N LEU A 314 7.53 -1.22 -18.83
CA LEU A 314 8.35 -0.88 -17.67
C LEU A 314 8.21 0.59 -17.26
N ALA A 315 8.04 1.52 -18.21
CA ALA A 315 7.79 2.93 -17.93
C ALA A 315 6.40 3.21 -17.30
N GLN A 316 5.47 2.25 -17.38
CA GLN A 316 4.14 2.31 -16.73
C GLN A 316 4.14 1.60 -15.36
N MET A 317 5.29 1.09 -14.91
CA MET A 317 5.49 0.46 -13.61
C MET A 317 6.37 1.35 -12.73
N ASP A 318 6.16 1.31 -11.42
CA ASP A 318 7.15 1.81 -10.47
C ASP A 318 8.51 1.14 -10.74
N GLY A 319 9.59 1.93 -10.71
CA GLY A 319 10.95 1.39 -10.76
C GLY A 319 11.26 0.50 -9.54
N PRO A 320 12.23 -0.42 -9.59
CA PRO A 320 12.47 -1.39 -8.50
C PRO A 320 12.62 -0.78 -7.10
N GLN A 321 13.29 0.38 -6.98
CA GLN A 321 13.44 1.10 -5.72
C GLN A 321 12.13 1.73 -5.22
N ALA A 322 11.28 2.22 -6.14
CA ALA A 322 9.94 2.72 -5.81
C ALA A 322 9.03 1.56 -5.39
N GLN A 323 9.05 0.42 -6.10
CA GLN A 323 8.32 -0.78 -5.67
C GLN A 323 8.75 -1.29 -4.29
N GLN A 324 10.05 -1.24 -3.96
CA GLN A 324 10.54 -1.64 -2.64
C GLN A 324 9.99 -0.71 -1.55
N ARG A 325 10.04 0.61 -1.78
CA ARG A 325 9.49 1.65 -0.89
C ARG A 325 7.97 1.53 -0.72
N ASN A 326 7.24 1.37 -1.82
CA ASN A 326 5.78 1.44 -1.82
C ASN A 326 5.12 0.14 -1.34
N LEU A 327 5.77 -1.02 -1.54
CA LEU A 327 5.18 -2.34 -1.24
C LEU A 327 5.78 -3.04 -0.02
N ILE A 328 7.08 -2.86 0.25
CA ILE A 328 7.80 -3.63 1.28
C ILE A 328 8.07 -2.78 2.53
N GLU A 329 8.41 -1.50 2.38
CA GLU A 329 8.68 -0.62 3.54
C GLU A 329 7.48 -0.50 4.52
N PRO A 330 6.20 -0.41 4.07
CA PRO A 330 5.06 -0.45 4.98
C PRO A 330 4.96 -1.77 5.75
N LEU A 331 5.29 -2.89 5.10
CA LEU A 331 5.30 -4.22 5.72
C LEU A 331 6.46 -4.38 6.70
N ILE A 332 7.64 -3.81 6.41
CA ILE A 332 8.78 -3.72 7.34
C ILE A 332 8.36 -2.95 8.59
N ASN A 333 7.73 -1.79 8.42
CA ASN A 333 7.26 -0.95 9.52
C ASN A 333 6.19 -1.67 10.37
N LEU A 334 5.22 -2.33 9.73
CA LEU A 334 4.24 -3.18 10.42
C LEU A 334 4.90 -4.32 11.19
N THR A 335 5.86 -5.03 10.58
CA THR A 335 6.59 -6.14 11.22
C THR A 335 7.41 -5.66 12.42
N ASN A 336 8.02 -4.48 12.32
CA ASN A 336 8.77 -3.85 13.40
C ASN A 336 7.87 -3.45 14.57
N LEU A 337 6.73 -2.79 14.29
CA LEU A 337 5.75 -2.40 15.30
C LEU A 337 5.15 -3.61 16.02
N VAL A 338 4.68 -4.60 15.26
CA VAL A 338 4.15 -5.86 15.82
C VAL A 338 5.22 -6.58 16.63
N GLY A 339 6.41 -6.80 16.08
CA GLY A 339 7.49 -7.49 16.79
C GLY A 339 7.87 -6.82 18.12
N ALA A 340 7.87 -5.48 18.17
CA ALA A 340 8.12 -4.72 19.40
C ALA A 340 7.04 -4.95 20.48
N MET A 341 5.76 -5.12 20.10
CA MET A 341 4.69 -5.48 21.04
C MET A 341 4.92 -6.84 21.71
N PHE A 342 5.58 -7.77 21.02
CA PHE A 342 5.89 -9.13 21.51
C PHE A 342 7.33 -9.27 22.04
N ALA A 343 8.10 -8.19 22.22
CA ALA A 343 9.55 -8.23 22.53
C ALA A 343 9.95 -8.94 23.84
N ARG A 344 9.00 -9.26 24.72
CA ARG A 344 9.22 -10.03 25.96
C ARG A 344 8.80 -11.50 25.86
N LEU A 345 8.35 -11.94 24.68
CA LEU A 345 7.89 -13.29 24.41
C LEU A 345 8.84 -13.99 23.42
N PRO A 346 8.96 -15.32 23.47
CA PRO A 346 9.87 -16.06 22.60
C PRO A 346 9.26 -16.28 21.19
N ILE A 347 8.92 -15.18 20.54
CA ILE A 347 8.26 -15.11 19.22
C ILE A 347 9.10 -14.22 18.29
N GLU A 348 9.75 -14.84 17.29
CA GLU A 348 10.49 -14.18 16.22
C GLU A 348 9.58 -13.88 15.03
N PHE A 349 9.63 -12.64 14.53
CA PHE A 349 8.98 -12.25 13.28
C PHE A 349 10.05 -12.03 12.21
N VAL A 350 9.85 -12.60 11.02
CA VAL A 350 10.75 -12.45 9.86
C VAL A 350 9.92 -12.13 8.63
N LEU A 351 10.11 -10.94 8.08
CA LEU A 351 9.50 -10.56 6.81
C LEU A 351 10.45 -10.87 5.66
N HIS A 352 9.91 -11.47 4.61
CA HIS A 352 10.59 -11.76 3.36
C HIS A 352 9.98 -10.93 2.22
N ASP A 353 10.78 -10.25 1.40
CA ASP A 353 10.42 -9.93 0.01
C ASP A 353 10.58 -11.21 -0.82
N THR A 354 9.55 -11.61 -1.55
CA THR A 354 9.55 -12.82 -2.38
C THR A 354 10.09 -12.61 -3.79
N ARG A 355 10.25 -11.35 -4.21
CA ARG A 355 10.69 -10.98 -5.56
C ARG A 355 12.22 -10.91 -5.68
N ASP A 356 12.92 -10.85 -4.54
CA ASP A 356 14.37 -11.10 -4.46
C ASP A 356 14.67 -12.19 -3.41
N PRO A 357 14.59 -13.48 -3.77
CA PRO A 357 14.84 -14.55 -2.81
C PRO A 357 16.30 -14.67 -2.37
N LEU A 358 17.26 -14.02 -3.07
CA LEU A 358 18.68 -14.03 -2.67
C LEU A 358 18.93 -13.13 -1.45
N ARG A 359 18.23 -12.01 -1.35
CA ARG A 359 18.29 -11.07 -0.22
C ARG A 359 16.92 -10.93 0.46
N SER A 360 16.19 -12.04 0.53
CA SER A 360 14.77 -12.10 0.85
C SER A 360 14.40 -11.46 2.18
N VAL A 361 15.15 -11.71 3.25
CA VAL A 361 14.81 -11.22 4.59
C VAL A 361 14.98 -9.71 4.65
N CYS A 362 13.87 -8.98 4.76
CA CYS A 362 13.84 -7.52 4.79
C CYS A 362 13.52 -6.93 6.17
N ALA A 363 12.95 -7.72 7.10
CA ALA A 363 12.84 -7.37 8.51
C ALA A 363 13.01 -8.60 9.42
N VAL A 364 13.60 -8.41 10.60
CA VAL A 364 13.68 -9.41 11.67
C VAL A 364 13.38 -8.72 13.00
N GLN A 365 12.47 -9.27 13.80
CA GLN A 365 12.23 -8.86 15.19
C GLN A 365 12.33 -10.05 16.13
N ASN A 366 12.86 -9.81 17.33
CA ASN A 366 13.07 -10.81 18.37
C ASN A 366 13.88 -12.04 17.90
N GLY A 367 14.90 -11.80 17.06
CA GLY A 367 15.64 -12.83 16.35
C GLY A 367 16.32 -13.87 17.25
N PHE A 368 16.04 -15.15 16.99
CA PHE A 368 16.69 -16.29 17.66
C PHE A 368 16.95 -17.50 16.75
N THR A 369 16.57 -17.47 15.47
CA THR A 369 16.96 -18.47 14.46
C THR A 369 18.25 -18.10 13.72
N GLY A 370 18.90 -16.99 14.08
CA GLY A 370 20.11 -16.50 13.42
C GLY A 370 19.90 -15.79 12.08
N ARG A 371 18.64 -15.60 11.64
CA ARG A 371 18.32 -14.80 10.43
C ARG A 371 18.59 -13.32 10.67
N GLN A 372 19.07 -12.64 9.62
CA GLN A 372 19.37 -11.20 9.62
C GLN A 372 18.81 -10.56 8.34
N VAL A 373 18.63 -9.24 8.34
CA VAL A 373 18.25 -8.49 7.12
C VAL A 373 19.31 -8.73 6.02
N GLY A 374 18.87 -8.99 4.80
CA GLY A 374 19.70 -9.41 3.66
C GLY A 374 19.96 -10.92 3.59
N SER A 375 19.47 -11.73 4.53
CA SER A 375 19.58 -13.20 4.43
C SER A 375 18.73 -13.75 3.26
N PRO A 376 19.18 -14.83 2.60
CA PRO A 376 18.38 -15.49 1.57
C PRO A 376 17.10 -16.12 2.12
N ALA A 377 16.18 -16.44 1.22
CA ALA A 377 15.00 -17.25 1.52
C ALA A 377 15.40 -18.62 2.10
N SER A 378 14.61 -19.15 3.03
CA SER A 378 14.75 -20.55 3.47
C SER A 378 14.22 -21.50 2.39
N ASN A 379 14.60 -22.78 2.43
CA ASN A 379 14.03 -23.80 1.53
C ASN A 379 12.49 -23.82 1.56
N VAL A 380 11.88 -23.57 2.72
CA VAL A 380 10.41 -23.49 2.86
C VAL A 380 9.88 -22.22 2.20
N ALA A 381 10.48 -21.06 2.44
CA ALA A 381 10.07 -19.81 1.81
C ALA A 381 10.20 -19.90 0.28
N LEU A 382 11.30 -20.46 -0.23
CA LEU A 382 11.51 -20.66 -1.67
C LEU A 382 10.50 -21.65 -2.29
N ASP A 383 10.15 -22.76 -1.60
CA ASP A 383 9.04 -23.63 -2.05
C ASP A 383 7.72 -22.87 -2.12
N ARG A 384 7.43 -21.94 -1.18
CA ARG A 384 6.22 -21.11 -1.25
C ARG A 384 6.26 -20.08 -2.39
N ILE A 385 7.44 -19.54 -2.72
CA ILE A 385 7.62 -18.62 -3.86
C ILE A 385 7.37 -19.33 -5.19
N VAL A 386 7.99 -20.50 -5.38
CA VAL A 386 7.90 -21.27 -6.65
C VAL A 386 6.57 -22.03 -6.77
N ASN A 387 6.00 -22.49 -5.65
CA ASN A 387 4.72 -23.19 -5.59
C ASN A 387 3.66 -22.34 -4.86
N PRO A 388 3.15 -21.23 -5.44
CA PRO A 388 2.20 -20.34 -4.76
C PRO A 388 0.87 -21.02 -4.36
N ARG A 389 0.47 -22.12 -5.02
CA ARG A 389 -0.66 -22.95 -4.57
C ARG A 389 -0.44 -23.61 -3.20
N ARG A 390 0.82 -23.83 -2.82
CA ARG A 390 1.23 -24.27 -1.47
C ARG A 390 1.41 -23.08 -0.52
N ALA A 391 1.57 -21.85 -1.02
CA ALA A 391 1.58 -20.62 -0.24
C ALA A 391 0.17 -20.20 0.21
N ARG A 392 -0.51 -21.12 0.92
CA ARG A 392 -1.50 -20.76 1.95
C ARG A 392 -0.76 -20.56 3.26
N ALA A 393 -1.33 -19.83 4.21
CA ALA A 393 -0.73 -19.79 5.52
C ALA A 393 -0.76 -21.21 6.13
N THR A 394 0.36 -21.62 6.72
CA THR A 394 0.55 -23.01 7.16
C THR A 394 1.33 -23.04 8.45
N MET A 395 0.79 -23.74 9.44
CA MET A 395 1.50 -24.11 10.67
C MET A 395 2.37 -25.33 10.39
N TYR A 396 3.65 -25.25 10.71
CA TYR A 396 4.57 -26.40 10.63
C TYR A 396 5.56 -26.36 11.79
N GLN A 397 6.11 -27.51 12.15
CA GLN A 397 7.11 -27.61 13.21
C GLN A 397 8.51 -27.71 12.58
N THR A 398 9.45 -26.92 13.10
CA THR A 398 10.86 -26.99 12.72
C THR A 398 11.74 -27.23 13.93
N GLN A 399 12.94 -27.75 13.68
CA GLN A 399 13.98 -27.88 14.69
C GLN A 399 15.18 -27.02 14.27
N LEU A 400 15.70 -26.23 15.20
CA LEU A 400 16.93 -25.48 14.99
C LEU A 400 18.17 -26.39 15.09
N PRO A 401 19.33 -25.97 14.57
CA PRO A 401 20.57 -26.74 14.69
C PRO A 401 21.02 -27.03 16.13
N ASP A 402 20.56 -26.22 17.09
CA ASP A 402 20.78 -26.40 18.54
C ASP A 402 19.78 -27.36 19.21
N GLY A 403 18.86 -27.96 18.44
CA GLY A 403 17.86 -28.91 18.89
C GLY A 403 16.53 -28.31 19.33
N ARG A 404 16.43 -26.98 19.50
CA ARG A 404 15.18 -26.32 19.92
C ARG A 404 14.05 -26.52 18.92
N ARG A 405 12.84 -26.77 19.42
CA ARG A 405 11.64 -26.94 18.59
C ARG A 405 10.87 -25.63 18.45
N LEU A 406 10.64 -25.23 17.21
CA LEU A 406 9.86 -24.06 16.85
C LEU A 406 8.53 -24.48 16.23
N ARG A 407 7.46 -23.77 16.59
CA ARG A 407 6.22 -23.77 15.81
C ARG A 407 6.26 -22.55 14.89
N SER A 408 6.27 -22.79 13.58
CA SER A 408 6.45 -21.78 12.55
C SER A 408 5.16 -21.60 11.76
N THR A 409 4.80 -20.34 11.51
CA THR A 409 3.70 -19.90 10.64
C THR A 409 4.31 -19.12 9.50
N THR A 410 3.98 -19.42 8.25
CA THR A 410 4.35 -18.57 7.11
C THR A 410 3.08 -17.96 6.54
N ILE A 411 2.90 -16.64 6.67
CA ILE A 411 1.74 -15.90 6.19
C ILE A 411 2.10 -15.24 4.85
N PRO A 412 1.42 -15.57 3.74
CA PRO A 412 1.70 -15.00 2.44
C PRO A 412 0.90 -13.71 2.21
N ILE A 413 1.59 -12.71 1.68
CA ILE A 413 1.04 -11.37 1.39
C ILE A 413 1.12 -11.17 -0.12
N TYR A 414 -0.06 -11.01 -0.72
CA TYR A 414 -0.25 -10.82 -2.14
C TYR A 414 -0.57 -9.36 -2.41
N HIS A 415 0.14 -8.72 -3.33
CA HIS A 415 -0.32 -7.46 -3.91
C HIS A 415 -1.22 -7.77 -5.09
N ARG A 416 -2.36 -7.06 -5.20
CA ARG A 416 -3.32 -7.26 -6.28
C ARG A 416 -2.67 -7.28 -7.68
N VAL A 417 -1.81 -6.30 -7.95
CA VAL A 417 -1.07 -6.20 -9.21
C VAL A 417 0.14 -7.14 -9.23
N PHE A 418 0.88 -7.28 -8.12
CA PHE A 418 2.20 -7.93 -8.11
C PHE A 418 2.22 -9.36 -7.58
N GLY A 419 1.07 -10.02 -7.40
CA GLY A 419 1.01 -11.41 -6.94
C GLY A 419 1.65 -11.56 -5.56
N LEU A 420 2.27 -12.70 -5.26
CA LEU A 420 2.97 -12.91 -3.98
C LEU A 420 4.19 -11.96 -3.89
N ILE A 421 4.12 -10.95 -3.02
CA ILE A 421 5.20 -9.96 -2.83
C ILE A 421 5.95 -10.11 -1.50
N ALA A 422 5.34 -10.75 -0.50
CA ALA A 422 6.00 -10.99 0.77
C ALA A 422 5.53 -12.27 1.49
N LEU A 423 6.38 -12.77 2.39
CA LEU A 423 6.03 -13.80 3.38
C LEU A 423 6.39 -13.29 4.77
N LEU A 424 5.40 -13.16 5.67
CA LEU A 424 5.63 -12.91 7.09
C LEU A 424 5.72 -14.26 7.82
N CYS A 425 6.92 -14.62 8.27
CA CYS A 425 7.14 -15.80 9.10
C CYS A 425 7.06 -15.42 10.58
N ILE A 426 6.21 -16.12 11.34
CA ILE A 426 6.12 -16.04 12.80
C ILE A 426 6.64 -17.35 13.37
N ASN A 427 7.69 -17.32 14.18
CA ASN A 427 8.35 -18.49 14.73
C ASN A 427 8.26 -18.43 16.25
N VAL A 428 7.73 -19.47 16.87
CA VAL A 428 7.41 -19.54 18.29
C VAL A 428 8.29 -20.62 18.93
N ASP A 429 9.23 -20.24 19.79
CA ASP A 429 10.05 -21.17 20.57
C ASP A 429 9.18 -21.69 21.74
N THR A 430 8.49 -22.81 21.49
CA THR A 430 7.45 -23.36 22.38
C THR A 430 8.01 -23.86 23.71
N GLU A 431 9.32 -24.07 23.81
CA GLU A 431 9.97 -24.62 25.00
C GLU A 431 10.27 -23.53 26.05
N LYS A 432 10.19 -22.25 25.67
CA LYS A 432 10.42 -21.09 26.54
C LYS A 432 9.15 -20.49 27.14
N PHE A 433 8.00 -21.11 26.95
CA PHE A 433 6.76 -20.68 27.59
C PHE A 433 6.53 -21.47 28.87
N GLU A 434 6.55 -20.76 30.00
CA GLU A 434 6.29 -21.35 31.32
C GLU A 434 4.89 -21.98 31.40
N PRO A 435 4.76 -23.25 31.83
CA PRO A 435 3.48 -23.96 31.88
C PRO A 435 2.42 -23.35 32.82
N GLU A 436 2.82 -22.45 33.73
CA GLU A 436 1.99 -22.00 34.84
C GLU A 436 1.34 -20.62 34.61
N ALA A 437 1.80 -19.85 33.63
CA ALA A 437 1.21 -18.56 33.29
C ALA A 437 -0.05 -18.74 32.42
N GLN A 438 -1.24 -18.58 33.04
CA GLN A 438 -2.55 -18.75 32.39
C GLN A 438 -2.68 -17.99 31.05
N GLY A 439 -2.30 -16.71 31.02
CA GLY A 439 -2.34 -15.90 29.79
C GLY A 439 -1.35 -16.32 28.70
N VAL A 440 -0.25 -17.00 29.08
CA VAL A 440 0.69 -17.64 28.15
C VAL A 440 0.07 -18.90 27.55
N LYS A 441 -0.61 -19.73 28.37
CA LYS A 441 -1.38 -20.89 27.90
C LYS A 441 -2.51 -20.47 26.95
N GLU A 442 -3.21 -19.39 27.25
CA GLU A 442 -4.28 -18.86 26.40
C GLU A 442 -3.73 -18.29 25.08
N LEU A 443 -2.64 -17.50 25.10
CA LEU A 443 -1.97 -17.03 23.88
C LEU A 443 -1.44 -18.20 23.04
N LEU A 444 -0.79 -19.17 23.66
CA LEU A 444 -0.31 -20.38 22.97
C LEU A 444 -1.46 -21.21 22.42
N SER A 445 -2.57 -21.35 23.15
CA SER A 445 -3.74 -22.08 22.68
C SER A 445 -4.40 -21.35 21.50
N ALA A 446 -4.51 -20.02 21.54
CA ALA A 446 -5.01 -19.21 20.44
C ALA A 446 -4.10 -19.30 19.20
N LEU A 447 -2.78 -19.21 19.37
CA LEU A 447 -1.80 -19.44 18.28
C LEU A 447 -1.79 -20.91 17.79
N ALA A 448 -2.13 -21.86 18.66
CA ALA A 448 -2.19 -23.28 18.33
C ALA A 448 -3.47 -23.70 17.60
N HIS A 449 -4.55 -22.95 17.80
CA HIS A 449 -5.89 -23.16 17.26
C HIS A 449 -6.39 -21.91 16.49
N LEU A 450 -5.48 -21.20 15.82
CA LEU A 450 -5.88 -20.18 14.84
C LEU A 450 -6.84 -20.85 13.85
N PRO A 451 -8.08 -20.36 13.67
CA PRO A 451 -9.03 -21.01 12.79
C PRO A 451 -8.47 -21.09 11.39
N ASP A 452 -8.58 -22.24 10.73
CA ASP A 452 -8.16 -22.40 9.34
C ASP A 452 -8.81 -21.33 8.44
N GLU A 453 -10.00 -20.84 8.79
CA GLU A 453 -10.72 -19.76 8.11
C GLU A 453 -9.96 -18.41 8.15
N VAL A 454 -9.35 -18.04 9.28
CA VAL A 454 -8.53 -16.82 9.44
C VAL A 454 -7.17 -16.95 8.71
N VAL A 455 -6.77 -18.18 8.41
CA VAL A 455 -5.46 -18.56 7.83
C VAL A 455 -5.58 -18.91 6.33
N ASN A 456 -6.80 -19.16 5.83
CA ASN A 456 -7.07 -19.45 4.43
C ASN A 456 -7.19 -18.20 3.54
N GLU A 457 -7.48 -17.03 4.13
CA GLU A 457 -7.44 -15.78 3.39
C GLU A 457 -5.98 -15.31 3.23
N ALA A 458 -5.51 -15.34 1.98
CA ALA A 458 -4.32 -14.62 1.58
C ALA A 458 -4.52 -13.12 1.87
N PHE A 459 -3.54 -12.47 2.50
CA PHE A 459 -3.61 -11.02 2.70
C PHE A 459 -3.41 -10.33 1.36
N TYR A 460 -4.49 -9.82 0.79
CA TYR A 460 -4.46 -8.99 -0.41
C TYR A 460 -4.30 -7.51 -0.03
N ILE A 461 -3.26 -6.88 -0.56
CA ILE A 461 -2.99 -5.43 -0.46
C ILE A 461 -2.94 -4.78 -1.85
#